data_AF-A0AAN9GBM7-F1
#
_entry.id   AF-A0AAN9GBM7-F1
#
_cell.length_a   1.000
_cell.length_b   1.000
_cell.length_c   1.000
_cell.angle_alpha   90.00
_cell.angle_beta   90.00
_cell.angle_gamma   90.00
#
_symmetry.space_group_name_H-M   'P 1'
#
loop_
_entity.id
_entity.type
_entity.pdbx_description
1 polymer ?
#
loop_
_entity_poly.entity_id
_entity_poly.type
_entity_poly.pdbx_seq_one_letter_code
_entity_poly.pdbx_strand_id
1 'polypeptide(L)'
;MPPRRHLNLVDRGRALGWFQGGIRLREIAARLGCSHSIIVRLRQRFQATGSVETRPRSGRPRSTTQRQDRYITRQALQTRTTTASTIRRRLRVATNTDINERLVLHDQTLHARRQLGRILLTPRHMMAGLAWSTRHLKWNRQQWAQVLFSDESRFSLEHDDGRTRVWRRPEERMIPACVRERRAYRGGSVMVWDGISEHHRIPLYHVRGNLNALVYRDQILRPQVLPMLRQIGPHAVLQDDNAPPHRARLVDAFLQQVQINRMDWPANSPDMNPIEHAWDMLGRRVRENHAPPANRQQLLVLLQPEWQAIPQVNLANIVHSMRDRCNECRQNRGGYTHY
;
A
#
# COMPACT_ATOMS: atom_id res chain seq x y z
N MET A 1 -9.46 40.87 41.88
CA MET A 1 -9.19 39.89 40.80
C MET A 1 -9.55 40.50 39.46
N PRO A 2 -8.79 40.25 38.38
CA PRO A 2 -9.15 40.72 37.05
C PRO A 2 -10.46 40.05 36.58
N PRO A 3 -11.38 40.78 35.94
CA PRO A 3 -12.66 40.22 35.50
C PRO A 3 -12.46 39.13 34.44
N ARG A 4 -13.28 38.08 34.51
CA ARG A 4 -13.27 36.98 33.52
C ARG A 4 -13.49 37.52 32.11
N ARG A 5 -12.64 37.11 31.15
CA ARG A 5 -12.72 37.51 29.74
C ARG A 5 -13.77 36.73 28.94
N HIS A 6 -14.19 35.55 29.40
CA HIS A 6 -15.15 34.68 28.72
C HIS A 6 -16.10 33.97 29.70
N LEU A 7 -17.38 33.86 29.32
CA LEU A 7 -18.39 33.04 30.00
C LEU A 7 -18.52 31.68 29.32
N ASN A 8 -18.60 30.62 30.12
CA ASN A 8 -18.94 29.28 29.64
C ASN A 8 -20.45 29.21 29.27
N LEU A 9 -20.89 28.09 28.69
CA LEU A 9 -22.28 27.96 28.21
C LEU A 9 -23.32 28.08 29.34
N VAL A 10 -23.02 27.49 30.50
CA VAL A 10 -23.90 27.48 31.69
C VAL A 10 -24.06 28.89 32.24
N ASP A 11 -22.97 29.63 32.39
CA ASP A 11 -22.97 31.00 32.89
C ASP A 11 -23.69 31.94 31.91
N ARG A 12 -23.63 31.67 30.60
CA ARG A 12 -24.42 32.42 29.60
C ARG A 12 -25.92 32.15 29.75
N GLY A 13 -26.31 30.90 29.95
CA GLY A 13 -27.70 30.53 30.22
C GLY A 13 -28.23 31.18 31.50
N ARG A 14 -27.45 31.11 32.59
CA ARG A 14 -27.77 31.77 33.87
C ARG A 14 -27.89 33.28 33.73
N ALA A 15 -26.96 33.92 33.02
CA ALA A 15 -27.00 35.36 32.76
C ALA A 15 -28.29 35.78 32.05
N LEU A 16 -28.73 35.01 31.05
CA LEU A 16 -29.98 35.31 30.34
C LEU A 16 -31.21 35.03 31.19
N GLY A 17 -31.23 33.94 31.96
CA GLY A 17 -32.33 33.66 32.89
C GLY A 17 -32.50 34.77 33.93
N TRP A 18 -31.40 35.27 34.51
CA TRP A 18 -31.42 36.42 35.41
C TRP A 18 -31.87 37.72 34.73
N PHE A 19 -31.47 37.93 33.48
CA PHE A 19 -31.94 39.08 32.70
C PHE A 19 -33.45 39.00 32.43
N GLN A 20 -33.97 37.84 32.04
CA GLN A 20 -35.41 37.60 31.85
C GLN A 20 -36.19 37.75 33.15
N GLY A 21 -35.59 37.39 34.29
CA GLY A 21 -36.12 37.63 35.63
C GLY A 21 -35.99 39.08 36.13
N GLY A 22 -35.61 40.04 35.26
CA GLY A 22 -35.61 41.47 35.58
C GLY A 22 -34.35 41.99 36.29
N ILE A 23 -33.32 41.17 36.49
CA ILE A 23 -32.08 41.60 37.14
C ILE A 23 -31.28 42.53 36.21
N ARG A 24 -30.76 43.64 36.76
CA ARG A 24 -29.98 44.63 36.00
C ARG A 24 -28.66 44.02 35.50
N LEU A 25 -28.27 44.35 34.26
CA LEU A 25 -27.08 43.76 33.61
C LEU A 25 -25.77 43.99 34.38
N ARG A 26 -25.61 45.13 35.07
CA ARG A 26 -24.45 45.42 35.93
C ARG A 26 -24.35 44.46 37.11
N GLU A 27 -25.49 44.08 37.66
CA GLU A 27 -25.57 43.17 38.80
C GLU A 27 -25.30 41.72 38.35
N ILE A 28 -25.82 41.32 37.19
CA ILE A 28 -25.48 40.05 36.55
C ILE A 28 -23.97 39.94 36.31
N ALA A 29 -23.34 41.01 35.81
CA ALA A 29 -21.91 41.06 35.58
C ALA A 29 -21.10 40.91 36.88
N ALA A 30 -21.53 41.58 37.96
CA ALA A 30 -20.91 41.45 39.28
C ALA A 30 -21.05 40.03 39.85
N ARG A 31 -22.25 39.43 39.79
CA ARG A 31 -22.51 38.05 40.25
C ARG A 31 -21.69 36.99 39.50
N LEU A 32 -21.41 37.21 38.22
CA LEU A 32 -20.61 36.29 37.39
C LEU A 32 -19.11 36.63 37.34
N GLY A 33 -18.69 37.70 38.03
CA GLY A 33 -17.29 38.13 38.04
C GLY A 33 -16.73 38.48 36.66
N CYS A 34 -17.57 39.00 35.75
CA CYS A 34 -17.19 39.37 34.38
C CYS A 34 -17.47 40.85 34.10
N SER A 35 -16.96 41.38 32.98
CA SER A 35 -17.22 42.77 32.62
C SER A 35 -18.67 42.98 32.15
N HIS A 36 -19.23 44.15 32.44
CA HIS A 36 -20.57 44.56 31.98
C HIS A 36 -20.74 44.41 30.47
N SER A 37 -19.71 44.75 29.69
CA SER A 37 -19.70 44.65 28.22
C SER A 37 -19.82 43.21 27.69
N ILE A 38 -19.48 42.19 28.49
CA ILE A 38 -19.70 40.79 28.12
C ILE A 38 -21.19 40.45 28.20
N ILE A 39 -21.87 40.90 29.27
CA ILE A 39 -23.32 40.68 29.46
C ILE A 39 -24.13 41.47 28.43
N VAL A 40 -23.76 42.71 28.12
CA VAL A 40 -24.42 43.51 27.07
C VAL A 40 -24.31 42.82 25.70
N ARG A 41 -23.12 42.36 25.32
CA ARG A 41 -22.91 41.63 24.05
C ARG A 41 -23.65 40.30 24.02
N LEU A 42 -23.71 39.58 25.14
CA LEU A 42 -24.47 38.34 25.25
C LEU A 42 -25.97 38.60 25.04
N ARG A 43 -26.53 39.63 25.69
CA ARG A 43 -27.94 40.01 25.52
C ARG A 43 -28.26 40.40 24.09
N GLN A 44 -27.47 41.30 23.50
CA GLN A 44 -27.66 41.74 22.11
C GLN A 44 -27.59 40.56 21.13
N ARG A 45 -26.63 39.64 21.33
CA ARG A 45 -26.52 38.44 20.52
C ARG A 45 -27.74 37.55 20.68
N PHE A 46 -28.19 37.30 21.91
CA PHE A 46 -29.35 36.47 22.18
C PHE A 46 -30.64 37.07 21.61
N GLN A 47 -30.85 38.37 21.72
CA GLN A 47 -31.98 39.07 21.09
C GLN A 47 -31.96 38.95 19.56
N ALA A 48 -30.77 38.94 18.94
CA ALA A 48 -30.63 38.82 17.49
C ALA A 48 -30.71 37.37 16.97
N THR A 49 -30.36 36.35 17.76
CA THR A 49 -30.23 34.96 17.26
C THR A 49 -30.93 33.89 18.08
N GLY A 50 -31.52 34.23 19.23
CA GLY A 50 -32.15 33.28 20.15
C GLY A 50 -31.21 32.26 20.79
N SER A 51 -29.88 32.40 20.67
CA SER A 51 -28.91 31.38 21.09
C SER A 51 -27.76 31.93 21.95
N VAL A 52 -27.39 31.16 22.99
CA VAL A 52 -26.21 31.39 23.85
C VAL A 52 -24.92 30.78 23.29
N GLU A 53 -25.05 29.97 22.24
CA GLU A 53 -23.93 29.28 21.64
C GLU A 53 -22.97 30.25 20.98
N THR A 54 -21.73 29.79 20.83
CA THR A 54 -20.71 30.55 20.14
C THR A 54 -20.97 30.44 18.64
N ARG A 55 -21.05 31.57 17.94
CA ARG A 55 -21.18 31.54 16.47
C ARG A 55 -20.00 30.81 15.84
N PRO A 56 -20.21 30.09 14.72
CA PRO A 56 -19.13 29.60 13.90
C PRO A 56 -18.18 30.76 13.59
N ARG A 57 -16.88 30.58 13.85
CA ARG A 57 -15.87 31.56 13.43
C ARG A 57 -15.77 31.47 11.91
N SER A 58 -15.63 32.60 11.24
CA SER A 58 -15.52 32.70 9.76
C SER A 58 -14.28 31.99 9.18
N GLY A 59 -13.38 31.50 10.01
CA GLY A 59 -12.15 30.85 9.59
C GLY A 59 -11.22 31.81 8.85
N ARG A 60 -10.12 31.25 8.33
CA ARG A 60 -9.24 31.99 7.42
C ARG A 60 -9.96 32.13 6.07
N PRO A 61 -10.05 33.35 5.49
CA PRO A 61 -10.56 33.53 4.14
C PRO A 61 -9.76 32.68 3.14
N ARG A 62 -10.46 32.14 2.13
CA ARG A 62 -9.80 31.33 1.10
C ARG A 62 -8.96 32.23 0.19
N SER A 63 -7.75 31.77 -0.14
CA SER A 63 -6.87 32.45 -1.08
C SER A 63 -7.19 32.13 -2.55
N THR A 64 -8.02 31.12 -2.81
CA THR A 64 -8.44 30.70 -4.15
C THR A 64 -9.95 30.82 -4.34
N THR A 65 -10.34 31.21 -5.55
CA THR A 65 -11.71 31.12 -6.05
C THR A 65 -12.03 29.71 -6.53
N GLN A 66 -13.32 29.37 -6.63
CA GLN A 66 -13.77 28.07 -7.15
C GLN A 66 -13.29 27.80 -8.60
N ARG A 67 -13.09 28.85 -9.41
CA ARG A 67 -12.52 28.70 -10.77
C ARG A 67 -11.04 28.32 -10.72
N GLN A 68 -10.28 28.92 -9.81
CA GLN A 68 -8.87 28.59 -9.59
C GLN A 68 -8.72 27.16 -9.05
N ASP A 69 -9.58 26.72 -8.13
CA ASP A 69 -9.58 25.33 -7.63
C ASP A 69 -9.82 24.31 -8.74
N ARG A 70 -10.78 24.58 -9.63
CA ARG A 70 -11.04 23.74 -10.81
C ARG A 70 -9.84 23.68 -11.74
N TYR A 71 -9.15 24.81 -11.93
CA TYR A 71 -7.92 24.86 -12.72
C TYR A 71 -6.80 24.03 -12.08
N ILE A 72 -6.57 24.20 -10.78
CA ILE A 72 -5.56 23.46 -10.00
C ILE A 72 -5.81 21.96 -10.12
N THR A 73 -7.06 21.54 -9.91
CA THR A 73 -7.49 20.14 -9.99
C THR A 73 -7.25 19.58 -11.39
N ARG A 74 -7.64 20.33 -12.44
CA ARG A 74 -7.40 19.91 -13.84
C ARG A 74 -5.91 19.75 -14.14
N GLN A 75 -5.06 20.69 -13.71
CA GLN A 75 -3.62 20.60 -13.91
C GLN A 75 -3.02 19.38 -13.21
N ALA A 76 -3.45 19.10 -11.97
CA ALA A 76 -3.03 17.92 -11.24
C ALA A 76 -3.46 16.62 -11.94
N LEU A 77 -4.66 16.57 -12.53
CA LEU A 77 -5.19 15.37 -13.21
C LEU A 77 -4.58 15.13 -14.60
N GLN A 78 -4.27 16.20 -15.34
CA GLN A 78 -3.66 16.12 -16.68
C GLN A 78 -2.23 15.59 -16.63
N THR A 79 -1.46 16.01 -15.63
CA THR A 79 -0.08 15.56 -15.45
C THR A 79 0.15 15.26 -13.99
N ARG A 80 -0.08 13.99 -13.63
CA ARG A 80 -0.15 13.49 -12.24
C ARG A 80 1.13 13.71 -11.43
N THR A 81 2.26 13.96 -12.09
CA THR A 81 3.58 14.22 -11.47
C THR A 81 3.89 15.70 -11.28
N THR A 82 3.00 16.61 -11.70
CA THR A 82 3.25 18.06 -11.59
C THR A 82 3.28 18.49 -10.14
N THR A 83 4.34 19.18 -9.74
CA THR A 83 4.48 19.69 -8.38
C THR A 83 3.51 20.82 -8.08
N ALA A 84 3.13 20.97 -6.81
CA ALA A 84 2.31 22.09 -6.34
C ALA A 84 2.91 23.46 -6.70
N SER A 85 4.24 23.60 -6.65
CA SER A 85 4.95 24.83 -7.06
C SER A 85 4.78 25.14 -8.55
N THR A 86 4.82 24.12 -9.41
CA THR A 86 4.61 24.27 -10.85
C THR A 86 3.17 24.64 -11.17
N ILE A 87 2.19 23.99 -10.53
CA ILE A 87 0.77 24.31 -10.71
C ILE A 87 0.50 25.76 -10.27
N ARG A 88 1.06 26.20 -9.14
CA ARG A 88 0.96 27.58 -8.68
C ARG A 88 1.53 28.58 -9.69
N ARG A 89 2.71 28.29 -10.25
CA ARG A 89 3.33 29.13 -11.29
C ARG A 89 2.42 29.24 -12.53
N ARG A 90 1.87 28.11 -13.00
CA ARG A 90 0.95 28.10 -14.14
C ARG A 90 -0.34 28.87 -13.85
N LEU A 91 -0.88 28.74 -12.63
CA LEU A 91 -2.06 29.48 -12.20
C LEU A 91 -1.80 30.99 -12.16
N ARG A 92 -0.64 31.41 -11.66
CA ARG A 92 -0.24 32.83 -11.64
C ARG A 92 -0.21 33.40 -13.06
N VAL A 93 0.40 32.69 -14.02
CA VAL A 93 0.39 33.10 -15.43
C VAL A 93 -1.03 33.17 -15.99
N ALA A 94 -1.89 32.20 -15.67
CA ALA A 94 -3.24 32.12 -16.23
C ALA A 94 -4.25 33.12 -15.61
N THR A 95 -4.02 33.57 -14.38
CA THR A 95 -5.01 34.38 -13.62
C THR A 95 -4.47 35.70 -13.10
N ASN A 96 -3.20 35.99 -13.37
CA ASN A 96 -2.48 37.16 -12.85
C ASN A 96 -2.62 37.36 -11.32
N THR A 97 -2.86 36.28 -10.58
CA THR A 97 -3.06 36.29 -9.13
C THR A 97 -1.88 35.57 -8.48
N ASP A 98 -1.22 36.22 -7.53
CA ASP A 98 -0.16 35.58 -6.76
C ASP A 98 -0.72 34.94 -5.50
N ILE A 99 -0.44 33.65 -5.32
CA ILE A 99 -0.83 32.91 -4.13
C ILE A 99 0.42 32.76 -3.27
N ASN A 100 0.57 33.65 -2.29
CA ASN A 100 1.73 33.67 -1.37
C ASN A 100 1.82 32.43 -0.48
N GLU A 101 0.75 31.67 -0.33
CA GLU A 101 0.68 30.48 0.53
C GLU A 101 1.06 29.20 -0.23
N ARG A 102 1.42 28.16 0.55
CA ARG A 102 1.57 26.79 0.04
C ARG A 102 0.27 26.39 -0.64
N LEU A 103 0.32 26.04 -1.93
CA LEU A 103 -0.87 25.64 -2.69
C LEU A 103 -1.56 24.47 -1.98
N VAL A 104 -2.77 24.71 -1.48
CA VAL A 104 -3.62 23.68 -0.89
C VAL A 104 -4.58 23.19 -1.97
N LEU A 105 -4.53 21.91 -2.27
CA LEU A 105 -5.53 21.27 -3.11
C LEU A 105 -6.79 21.08 -2.28
N HIS A 106 -7.87 21.77 -2.64
CA HIS A 106 -9.14 21.71 -1.91
C HIS A 106 -10.03 20.54 -2.32
N ASP A 107 -9.71 19.87 -3.42
CA ASP A 107 -10.37 18.61 -3.80
C ASP A 107 -9.98 17.52 -2.79
N GLN A 108 -10.94 17.16 -1.93
CA GLN A 108 -10.75 16.16 -0.87
C GLN A 108 -10.60 14.74 -1.41
N THR A 109 -10.89 14.49 -2.70
CA THR A 109 -10.72 13.18 -3.33
C THR A 109 -9.29 12.94 -3.82
N LEU A 110 -8.46 14.00 -3.88
CA LEU A 110 -7.10 13.92 -4.38
C LEU A 110 -6.08 14.02 -3.26
N HIS A 111 -5.17 13.04 -3.23
CA HIS A 111 -4.11 12.95 -2.24
C HIS A 111 -2.75 12.80 -2.88
N ALA A 112 -1.75 13.51 -2.33
CA ALA A 112 -0.36 13.26 -2.68
C ALA A 112 0.06 11.87 -2.15
N ARG A 113 0.31 10.95 -3.07
CA ARG A 113 0.80 9.59 -2.80
C ARG A 113 2.06 9.35 -3.61
N ARG A 114 2.90 8.40 -3.17
CA ARG A 114 4.03 7.93 -3.97
C ARG A 114 3.48 7.20 -5.21
N GLN A 115 4.14 7.37 -6.36
CA GLN A 115 3.82 6.56 -7.54
C GLN A 115 4.06 5.08 -7.22
N LEU A 116 3.16 4.22 -7.70
CA LEU A 116 3.30 2.79 -7.59
C LEU A 116 4.36 2.32 -8.60
N GLY A 117 5.38 1.60 -8.13
CA GLY A 117 6.39 0.97 -8.99
C GLY A 117 5.93 -0.39 -9.46
N ARG A 118 5.65 -0.54 -10.77
CA ARG A 118 5.29 -1.80 -11.44
C ARG A 118 5.88 -1.82 -12.85
N ILE A 119 5.97 -3.01 -13.44
CA ILE A 119 6.31 -3.17 -14.86
C ILE A 119 5.18 -2.59 -15.70
N LEU A 120 5.48 -1.77 -16.71
CA LEU A 120 4.46 -1.20 -17.57
C LEU A 120 3.81 -2.26 -18.46
N LEU A 121 2.48 -2.35 -18.40
CA LEU A 121 1.70 -3.24 -19.25
C LEU A 121 1.46 -2.61 -20.63
N THR A 122 1.73 -3.39 -21.68
CA THR A 122 1.32 -3.04 -23.05
C THR A 122 -0.13 -3.47 -23.28
N PRO A 123 -0.83 -2.93 -24.30
CA PRO A 123 -2.16 -3.42 -24.66
C PRO A 123 -2.21 -4.93 -24.89
N ARG A 124 -1.14 -5.53 -25.43
CA ARG A 124 -1.02 -6.98 -25.62
C ARG A 124 -0.99 -7.73 -24.29
N HIS A 125 -0.24 -7.24 -23.29
CA HIS A 125 -0.23 -7.84 -21.95
C HIS A 125 -1.63 -7.80 -21.33
N MET A 126 -2.31 -6.64 -21.42
CA MET A 126 -3.66 -6.49 -20.87
C MET A 126 -4.67 -7.42 -21.54
N MET A 127 -4.66 -7.53 -22.87
CA MET A 127 -5.55 -8.46 -23.57
C MET A 127 -5.30 -9.93 -23.16
N ALA A 128 -4.03 -10.32 -23.02
CA ALA A 128 -3.67 -11.66 -22.57
C ALA A 128 -4.13 -11.93 -21.13
N GLY A 129 -3.90 -10.98 -20.21
CA GLY A 129 -4.34 -11.06 -18.82
C GLY A 129 -5.87 -11.12 -18.70
N LEU A 130 -6.59 -10.34 -19.49
CA LEU A 130 -8.06 -10.35 -19.54
C LEU A 130 -8.60 -11.70 -20.06
N ALA A 131 -8.05 -12.22 -21.16
CA ALA A 131 -8.47 -13.49 -21.73
C ALA A 131 -8.19 -14.66 -20.77
N TRP A 132 -7.00 -14.66 -20.17
CA TRP A 132 -6.60 -15.66 -19.18
C TRP A 132 -7.53 -15.63 -17.96
N SER A 133 -7.72 -14.47 -17.35
CA SER A 133 -8.56 -14.32 -16.15
C SER A 133 -10.01 -14.69 -16.43
N THR A 134 -10.55 -14.30 -17.58
CA THR A 134 -11.92 -14.65 -17.99
C THR A 134 -12.09 -16.16 -18.12
N ARG A 135 -11.10 -16.86 -18.69
CA ARG A 135 -11.12 -18.34 -18.80
C ARG A 135 -11.07 -19.01 -17.43
N HIS A 136 -10.31 -18.45 -16.50
CA HIS A 136 -10.05 -19.05 -15.18
C HIS A 136 -11.07 -18.64 -14.11
N LEU A 137 -11.98 -17.69 -14.38
CA LEU A 137 -13.10 -17.37 -13.49
C LEU A 137 -14.09 -18.51 -13.29
N LYS A 138 -14.17 -19.43 -14.24
CA LYS A 138 -15.01 -20.64 -14.14
C LYS A 138 -14.38 -21.72 -13.24
N TRP A 139 -13.11 -21.57 -12.87
CA TRP A 139 -12.44 -22.56 -12.03
C TRP A 139 -12.96 -22.50 -10.59
N ASN A 140 -13.18 -23.67 -10.01
CA ASN A 140 -13.55 -23.83 -8.60
C ASN A 140 -12.32 -23.97 -7.70
N ARG A 141 -12.54 -24.02 -6.38
CA ARG A 141 -11.44 -24.15 -5.40
C ARG A 141 -10.63 -25.43 -5.59
N GLN A 142 -11.27 -26.56 -5.88
CA GLN A 142 -10.57 -27.84 -6.06
C GLN A 142 -9.63 -27.81 -7.27
N GLN A 143 -9.99 -27.11 -8.35
CA GLN A 143 -9.11 -26.92 -9.50
C GLN A 143 -7.90 -26.06 -9.15
N TRP A 144 -8.09 -24.98 -8.37
CA TRP A 144 -6.98 -24.16 -7.88
C TRP A 144 -6.09 -24.90 -6.87
N ALA A 145 -6.66 -25.79 -6.06
CA ALA A 145 -5.93 -26.62 -5.10
C ALA A 145 -4.90 -27.53 -5.78
N GLN A 146 -5.14 -27.90 -7.04
CA GLN A 146 -4.28 -28.76 -7.86
C GLN A 146 -3.15 -28.00 -8.56
N VAL A 147 -3.09 -26.67 -8.43
CA VAL A 147 -2.03 -25.86 -9.05
C VAL A 147 -0.86 -25.72 -8.09
N LEU A 148 0.33 -26.04 -8.57
CA LEU A 148 1.59 -25.69 -7.93
C LEU A 148 2.08 -24.37 -8.52
N PHE A 149 1.87 -23.27 -7.78
CA PHE A 149 2.37 -21.95 -8.13
C PHE A 149 3.84 -21.85 -7.76
N SER A 150 4.70 -21.45 -8.69
CA SER A 150 6.14 -21.39 -8.46
C SER A 150 6.74 -20.11 -9.01
N ASP A 151 7.87 -19.71 -8.40
CA ASP A 151 8.64 -18.53 -8.81
C ASP A 151 10.01 -18.50 -8.13
N GLU A 152 10.88 -17.62 -8.60
CA GLU A 152 12.13 -17.26 -7.95
C GLU A 152 12.00 -15.95 -7.15
N SER A 153 12.63 -15.87 -5.97
CA SER A 153 12.71 -14.61 -5.21
C SER A 153 14.09 -14.34 -4.61
N ARG A 154 14.46 -13.05 -4.58
CA ARG A 154 15.77 -12.58 -4.13
C ARG A 154 15.65 -11.91 -2.77
N PHE A 155 16.22 -12.55 -1.76
CA PHE A 155 16.34 -11.99 -0.42
C PHE A 155 17.71 -11.34 -0.23
N SER A 156 17.74 -10.09 0.22
CA SER A 156 18.98 -9.31 0.41
C SER A 156 19.24 -9.08 1.89
N LEU A 157 20.50 -8.97 2.31
CA LEU A 157 20.82 -8.65 3.71
C LEU A 157 20.31 -7.27 4.11
N GLU A 158 20.55 -6.26 3.26
CA GLU A 158 20.02 -4.92 3.46
C GLU A 158 18.75 -4.70 2.62
N HIS A 159 17.64 -4.45 3.31
CA HIS A 159 16.35 -4.17 2.69
C HIS A 159 16.18 -2.65 2.49
N ASP A 160 15.83 -2.23 1.27
CA ASP A 160 15.51 -0.83 0.95
C ASP A 160 14.09 -0.69 0.42
N ASP A 161 13.12 -1.14 1.21
CA ASP A 161 11.72 -0.90 0.90
C ASP A 161 11.23 0.47 1.41
N GLY A 162 12.14 1.24 2.02
CA GLY A 162 11.85 2.55 2.59
C GLY A 162 10.79 2.52 3.69
N ARG A 163 10.52 1.37 4.32
CA ARG A 163 9.58 1.23 5.44
C ARG A 163 10.23 1.61 6.77
N THR A 164 11.54 1.44 6.92
CA THR A 164 12.28 1.89 8.12
C THR A 164 12.10 3.39 8.33
N ARG A 165 11.77 3.77 9.57
CA ARG A 165 11.65 5.15 10.04
C ARG A 165 12.60 5.31 11.21
N VAL A 166 13.24 6.47 11.30
CA VAL A 166 14.04 6.84 12.47
C VAL A 166 13.28 7.91 13.23
N TRP A 167 13.13 7.73 14.53
CA TRP A 167 12.69 8.78 15.45
C TRP A 167 13.89 9.65 15.77
N ARG A 168 13.80 10.95 15.47
CA ARG A 168 14.88 11.91 15.72
C ARG A 168 14.35 13.31 15.93
N ARG A 169 15.11 14.13 16.66
CA ARG A 169 14.91 15.58 16.74
C ARG A 169 15.38 16.25 15.44
N PRO A 170 14.94 17.48 15.12
CA PRO A 170 15.30 18.18 13.88
C PRO A 170 16.81 18.29 13.61
N GLU A 171 17.59 18.54 14.65
CA GLU A 171 19.04 18.72 14.65
C GLU A 171 19.82 17.40 14.52
N GLU A 172 19.20 16.27 14.89
CA GLU A 172 19.83 14.95 14.89
C GLU A 172 19.92 14.33 13.48
N ARG A 173 19.59 15.07 12.42
CA ARG A 173 19.55 14.53 11.05
C ARG A 173 20.84 13.87 10.61
N MET A 174 21.99 14.39 11.04
CA MET A 174 23.31 13.98 10.57
C MET A 174 24.06 13.05 11.53
N ILE A 175 23.47 12.66 12.66
CA ILE A 175 24.13 11.70 13.57
C ILE A 175 24.13 10.29 12.96
N PRO A 176 25.16 9.45 13.19
CA PRO A 176 25.24 8.11 12.61
C PRO A 176 23.98 7.25 12.85
N ALA A 177 23.37 7.33 14.03
CA ALA A 177 22.13 6.61 14.35
C ALA A 177 20.91 7.01 13.47
N CYS A 178 20.95 8.19 12.85
CA CYS A 178 19.92 8.72 11.97
C CYS A 178 20.27 8.63 10.47
N VAL A 179 21.46 8.11 10.16
CA VAL A 179 21.99 7.99 8.81
C VAL A 179 22.08 6.52 8.46
N ARG A 180 21.36 6.13 7.40
CA ARG A 180 21.53 4.80 6.82
C ARG A 180 22.76 4.80 5.92
N GLU A 181 23.73 3.96 6.21
CA GLU A 181 24.85 3.71 5.30
C GLU A 181 24.31 3.23 3.94
N ARG A 182 24.88 3.74 2.84
CA ARG A 182 24.53 3.29 1.48
C ARG A 182 25.75 2.59 0.88
N ARG A 183 25.86 1.27 1.06
CA ARG A 183 26.89 0.47 0.37
C ARG A 183 26.43 0.16 -1.06
N ALA A 184 27.37 0.21 -2.01
CA ALA A 184 27.12 -0.15 -3.41
C ALA A 184 26.74 -1.64 -3.55
N TYR A 185 27.28 -2.49 -2.67
CA TYR A 185 26.92 -3.90 -2.53
C TYR A 185 26.26 -4.09 -1.17
N ARG A 186 24.94 -4.26 -1.18
CA ARG A 186 24.02 -4.32 -0.02
C ARG A 186 24.18 -5.57 0.85
N GLY A 187 25.41 -5.89 1.23
CA GLY A 187 25.79 -7.10 1.97
C GLY A 187 25.69 -8.42 1.16
N GLY A 188 24.99 -8.41 0.02
CA GLY A 188 24.76 -9.59 -0.82
C GLY A 188 23.31 -10.08 -0.75
N SER A 189 22.98 -11.02 -1.63
CA SER A 189 21.64 -11.61 -1.72
C SER A 189 21.67 -13.12 -1.97
N VAL A 190 20.58 -13.78 -1.62
CA VAL A 190 20.29 -15.18 -1.90
C VAL A 190 19.13 -15.22 -2.88
N MET A 191 19.31 -15.95 -3.97
CA MET A 191 18.24 -16.30 -4.92
C MET A 191 17.68 -17.64 -4.48
N VAL A 192 16.37 -17.70 -4.21
CA VAL A 192 15.66 -18.94 -3.89
C VAL A 192 14.60 -19.21 -4.93
N TRP A 193 14.23 -20.48 -5.06
CA TRP A 193 13.09 -20.95 -5.85
C TRP A 193 12.18 -21.78 -4.94
N ASP A 194 10.88 -21.72 -5.17
CA ASP A 194 9.91 -22.57 -4.45
C ASP A 194 8.62 -22.75 -5.25
N GLY A 195 7.78 -23.68 -4.79
CA GLY A 195 6.41 -23.87 -5.23
C GLY A 195 5.45 -24.10 -4.07
N ILE A 196 4.27 -23.47 -4.15
CA ILE A 196 3.17 -23.62 -3.19
C ILE A 196 1.90 -24.14 -3.87
N SER A 197 1.13 -24.94 -3.13
CA SER A 197 -0.26 -25.27 -3.46
C SER A 197 -1.11 -25.08 -2.21
N GLU A 198 -2.42 -25.39 -2.29
CA GLU A 198 -3.31 -25.29 -1.14
C GLU A 198 -2.83 -26.13 0.05
N HIS A 199 -2.42 -27.38 -0.23
CA HIS A 199 -2.08 -28.35 0.80
C HIS A 199 -0.58 -28.60 0.96
N HIS A 200 0.23 -28.14 0.02
CA HIS A 200 1.66 -28.45 -0.01
C HIS A 200 2.51 -27.19 -0.19
N ARG A 201 3.78 -27.32 0.18
CA ARG A 201 4.86 -26.40 -0.18
C ARG A 201 6.10 -27.22 -0.46
N ILE A 202 6.98 -26.69 -1.30
CA ILE A 202 8.30 -27.28 -1.49
C ILE A 202 9.25 -26.66 -0.45
N PRO A 203 10.29 -27.37 0.00
CA PRO A 203 11.40 -26.75 0.71
C PRO A 203 12.09 -25.70 -0.18
N LEU A 204 12.55 -24.57 0.39
CA LEU A 204 13.22 -23.55 -0.41
C LEU A 204 14.44 -24.13 -1.11
N TYR A 205 14.48 -23.98 -2.43
CA TYR A 205 15.64 -24.36 -3.21
C TYR A 205 16.59 -23.17 -3.37
N HIS A 206 17.85 -23.33 -2.93
CA HIS A 206 18.86 -22.30 -3.14
C HIS A 206 19.40 -22.34 -4.58
N VAL A 207 19.05 -21.33 -5.37
CA VAL A 207 19.57 -21.17 -6.72
C VAL A 207 21.01 -20.68 -6.66
N ARG A 208 21.94 -21.55 -7.08
CA ARG A 208 23.37 -21.23 -7.17
C ARG A 208 23.71 -20.66 -8.55
N GLY A 209 24.05 -19.37 -8.59
CA GLY A 209 24.42 -18.69 -9.83
C GLY A 209 23.20 -18.31 -10.66
N ASN A 210 23.31 -18.41 -11.99
CA ASN A 210 22.22 -18.08 -12.91
C ASN A 210 21.34 -19.30 -13.15
N LEU A 211 20.03 -19.14 -13.00
CA LEU A 211 19.07 -20.17 -13.37
C LEU A 211 18.96 -20.23 -14.90
N ASN A 212 19.58 -21.24 -15.50
CA ASN A 212 19.41 -21.56 -16.92
C ASN A 212 18.48 -22.77 -17.08
N ALA A 213 18.07 -23.06 -18.32
CA ALA A 213 17.12 -24.14 -18.60
C ALA A 213 17.59 -25.53 -18.11
N LEU A 214 18.89 -25.83 -18.19
CA LEU A 214 19.44 -27.10 -17.70
C LEU A 214 19.33 -27.20 -16.17
N VAL A 215 19.71 -26.14 -15.46
CA VAL A 215 19.58 -26.05 -14.00
C VAL A 215 18.10 -26.14 -13.60
N TYR A 216 17.21 -25.44 -14.29
CA TYR A 216 15.78 -25.52 -14.05
C TYR A 216 15.25 -26.95 -14.22
N ARG A 217 15.62 -27.65 -15.30
CA ARG A 217 15.22 -29.05 -15.51
C ARG A 217 15.78 -29.99 -14.44
N ASP A 218 17.10 -29.95 -14.23
CA ASP A 218 17.81 -31.01 -13.49
C ASP A 218 17.83 -30.79 -11.98
N GLN A 219 17.74 -29.54 -11.53
CA GLN A 219 17.84 -29.20 -10.11
C GLN A 219 16.52 -28.72 -9.50
N ILE A 220 15.56 -28.28 -10.32
CA ILE A 220 14.24 -27.82 -9.86
C ILE A 220 13.13 -28.77 -10.32
N LEU A 221 12.92 -28.91 -11.63
CA LEU A 221 11.77 -29.65 -12.14
C LEU A 221 11.83 -31.13 -11.77
N ARG A 222 12.96 -31.80 -12.03
CA ARG A 222 13.11 -33.24 -11.79
C ARG A 222 13.10 -33.60 -10.29
N PRO A 223 13.88 -32.96 -9.41
CA PRO A 223 13.96 -33.40 -8.00
C PRO A 223 12.94 -32.72 -7.09
N GLN A 224 12.43 -31.53 -7.41
CA GLN A 224 11.51 -30.79 -6.52
C GLN A 224 10.07 -30.81 -7.04
N VAL A 225 9.84 -30.40 -8.29
CA VAL A 225 8.49 -30.22 -8.84
C VAL A 225 7.80 -31.55 -9.14
N LEU A 226 8.48 -32.46 -9.84
CA LEU A 226 7.88 -33.72 -10.28
C LEU A 226 7.38 -34.58 -9.10
N PRO A 227 8.14 -34.78 -8.00
CA PRO A 227 7.62 -35.47 -6.82
C PRO A 227 6.44 -34.74 -6.19
N MET A 228 6.49 -33.41 -6.11
CA MET A 228 5.42 -32.60 -5.52
C MET A 228 4.11 -32.69 -6.31
N LEU A 229 4.16 -32.59 -7.64
CA LEU A 229 2.98 -32.72 -8.49
C LEU A 229 2.34 -34.11 -8.36
N ARG A 230 3.17 -35.17 -8.24
CA ARG A 230 2.67 -36.53 -7.97
C ARG A 230 1.97 -36.65 -6.61
N GLN A 231 2.43 -35.91 -5.60
CA GLN A 231 1.77 -35.82 -4.29
C GLN A 231 0.45 -35.05 -4.36
N ILE A 232 0.40 -33.95 -5.12
CA ILE A 232 -0.83 -33.14 -5.30
C ILE A 232 -1.92 -33.96 -6.01
N GLY A 233 -1.54 -34.72 -7.04
CA GLY A 233 -2.43 -35.68 -7.68
C GLY A 233 -2.33 -35.72 -9.20
N PRO A 234 -3.09 -36.62 -9.86
CA PRO A 234 -2.98 -36.88 -11.30
C PRO A 234 -3.41 -35.69 -12.18
N HIS A 235 -4.18 -34.75 -11.63
CA HIS A 235 -4.64 -33.54 -12.32
C HIS A 235 -3.81 -32.30 -11.95
N ALA A 236 -2.68 -32.48 -11.27
CA ALA A 236 -1.84 -31.37 -10.86
C ALA A 236 -1.32 -30.58 -12.07
N VAL A 237 -1.24 -29.26 -11.90
CA VAL A 237 -0.77 -28.33 -12.93
C VAL A 237 0.39 -27.52 -12.37
N LEU A 238 1.49 -27.46 -13.12
CA LEU A 238 2.59 -26.55 -12.83
C LEU A 238 2.25 -25.15 -13.33
N GLN A 239 2.33 -24.16 -12.47
CA GLN A 239 2.42 -22.76 -12.87
C GLN A 239 3.86 -22.27 -12.65
N ASP A 240 4.46 -21.80 -13.73
CA ASP A 240 5.68 -21.00 -13.75
C ASP A 240 5.45 -19.77 -14.66
N ASP A 241 6.37 -18.81 -14.61
CA ASP A 241 6.31 -17.64 -15.48
C ASP A 241 6.82 -17.94 -16.90
N ASN A 242 6.84 -16.93 -17.77
CA ASN A 242 7.33 -17.08 -19.14
C ASN A 242 8.82 -16.74 -19.30
N ALA A 243 9.63 -16.86 -18.24
CA ALA A 243 11.05 -16.59 -18.31
C ALA A 243 11.73 -17.51 -19.35
N PRO A 244 12.81 -17.04 -20.03
CA PRO A 244 13.47 -17.83 -21.07
C PRO A 244 13.90 -19.25 -20.64
N PRO A 245 14.41 -19.50 -19.42
CA PRO A 245 14.71 -20.86 -18.94
C PRO A 245 13.50 -21.77 -18.92
N HIS A 246 12.32 -21.26 -18.53
CA HIS A 246 11.09 -22.03 -18.36
C HIS A 246 10.43 -22.39 -19.69
N ARG A 247 10.73 -21.63 -20.75
CA ARG A 247 10.21 -21.81 -22.11
C ARG A 247 11.24 -22.40 -23.08
N ALA A 248 12.34 -22.94 -22.57
CA ALA A 248 13.34 -23.60 -23.40
C ALA A 248 12.85 -24.96 -23.92
N ARG A 249 13.23 -25.33 -25.14
CA ARG A 249 12.83 -26.60 -25.78
C ARG A 249 13.12 -27.83 -24.92
N LEU A 250 14.26 -27.85 -24.22
CA LEU A 250 14.64 -28.97 -23.35
C LEU A 250 13.73 -29.11 -22.12
N VAL A 251 13.15 -28.00 -21.66
CA VAL A 251 12.19 -27.98 -20.55
C VAL A 251 10.83 -28.44 -21.05
N ASP A 252 10.37 -27.92 -22.18
CA ASP A 252 9.12 -28.36 -22.81
C ASP A 252 9.13 -29.87 -23.11
N ALA A 253 10.22 -30.38 -23.69
CA ALA A 253 10.39 -31.81 -23.96
C ALA A 253 10.38 -32.65 -22.67
N PHE A 254 11.02 -32.17 -21.60
CA PHE A 254 10.99 -32.85 -20.31
C PHE A 254 9.58 -32.91 -19.74
N LEU A 255 8.85 -31.78 -19.68
CA LEU A 255 7.49 -31.72 -19.15
C LEU A 255 6.55 -32.65 -19.94
N GLN A 256 6.68 -32.71 -21.26
CA GLN A 256 5.94 -33.65 -22.11
C GLN A 256 6.29 -35.11 -21.79
N GLN A 257 7.58 -35.43 -21.66
CA GLN A 257 8.07 -36.77 -21.35
C GLN A 257 7.52 -37.28 -20.01
N VAL A 258 7.44 -36.43 -18.99
CA VAL A 258 6.93 -36.80 -17.66
C VAL A 258 5.44 -36.50 -17.48
N GLN A 259 4.75 -36.11 -18.55
CA GLN A 259 3.31 -35.82 -18.59
C GLN A 259 2.85 -34.77 -17.57
N ILE A 260 3.68 -33.75 -17.32
CA ILE A 260 3.29 -32.61 -16.50
C ILE A 260 2.53 -31.60 -17.35
N ASN A 261 1.32 -31.26 -16.91
CA ASN A 261 0.56 -30.15 -17.47
C ASN A 261 1.12 -28.82 -16.95
N ARG A 262 1.46 -27.91 -17.87
CA ARG A 262 1.86 -26.55 -17.54
C ARG A 262 0.73 -25.58 -17.84
N MET A 263 0.41 -24.72 -16.88
CA MET A 263 -0.56 -23.65 -17.02
C MET A 263 -0.07 -22.62 -18.05
N ASP A 264 -0.97 -22.14 -18.90
CA ASP A 264 -0.68 -20.93 -19.68
C ASP A 264 -0.64 -19.74 -18.71
N TRP A 265 0.31 -18.81 -18.87
CA TRP A 265 0.44 -17.69 -17.93
C TRP A 265 0.56 -16.35 -18.67
N PRO A 266 -0.17 -15.29 -18.27
CA PRO A 266 -0.01 -13.97 -18.88
C PRO A 266 1.34 -13.36 -18.48
N ALA A 267 2.05 -12.76 -19.44
CA ALA A 267 3.34 -12.11 -19.18
C ALA A 267 3.17 -10.90 -18.23
N ASN A 268 4.22 -10.60 -17.45
CA ASN A 268 4.27 -9.46 -16.52
C ASN A 268 3.09 -9.38 -15.54
N SER A 269 2.63 -10.53 -15.03
CA SER A 269 1.51 -10.62 -14.10
C SER A 269 1.93 -11.18 -12.72
N PRO A 270 2.92 -10.57 -12.03
CA PRO A 270 3.34 -11.04 -10.70
C PRO A 270 2.22 -10.90 -9.66
N ASP A 271 1.38 -9.88 -9.78
CA ASP A 271 0.19 -9.65 -8.94
C ASP A 271 -0.86 -10.77 -9.07
N MET A 272 -0.78 -11.58 -10.13
CA MET A 272 -1.63 -12.75 -10.31
C MET A 272 -1.04 -14.02 -9.69
N ASN A 273 0.25 -14.06 -9.34
CA ASN A 273 0.92 -15.24 -8.79
C ASN A 273 0.86 -15.23 -7.25
N PRO A 274 0.12 -16.17 -6.60
CA PRO A 274 0.02 -16.20 -5.14
C PRO A 274 1.36 -16.31 -4.41
N ILE A 275 2.38 -16.91 -5.02
CA ILE A 275 3.68 -17.09 -4.35
C ILE A 275 4.37 -15.75 -4.06
N GLU A 276 4.05 -14.67 -4.79
CA GLU A 276 4.55 -13.33 -4.51
C GLU A 276 4.08 -12.81 -3.13
N HIS A 277 2.86 -13.19 -2.72
CA HIS A 277 2.41 -12.95 -1.35
C HIS A 277 3.15 -13.81 -0.32
N ALA A 278 3.47 -15.05 -0.66
CA ALA A 278 4.27 -15.92 0.21
C ALA A 278 5.69 -15.35 0.41
N TRP A 279 6.26 -14.74 -0.63
CA TRP A 279 7.52 -13.99 -0.55
C TRP A 279 7.44 -12.77 0.37
N ASP A 280 6.37 -11.98 0.31
CA ASP A 280 6.18 -10.88 1.26
C ASP A 280 6.01 -11.39 2.71
N MET A 281 5.29 -12.50 2.92
CA MET A 281 5.19 -13.14 4.24
C MET A 281 6.58 -13.56 4.76
N LEU A 282 7.37 -14.26 3.94
CA LEU A 282 8.72 -14.68 4.31
C LEU A 282 9.64 -13.47 4.58
N GLY A 283 9.58 -12.45 3.72
CA GLY A 283 10.39 -11.23 3.87
C GLY A 283 10.04 -10.40 5.11
N ARG A 284 8.78 -10.41 5.56
CA ARG A 284 8.38 -9.82 6.84
C ARG A 284 8.96 -10.60 8.01
N ARG A 285 8.82 -11.93 8.01
CA ARG A 285 9.36 -12.80 9.07
C ARG A 285 10.87 -12.67 9.24
N VAL A 286 11.63 -12.72 8.14
CA VAL A 286 13.09 -12.55 8.15
C VAL A 286 13.51 -11.21 8.75
N ARG A 287 12.71 -10.16 8.54
CA ARG A 287 12.98 -8.82 9.05
C ARG A 287 12.62 -8.64 10.52
N GLU A 288 11.54 -9.29 10.95
CA GLU A 288 11.05 -9.26 12.33
C GLU A 288 11.84 -10.21 13.22
N ASN A 289 12.71 -11.05 12.65
CA ASN A 289 13.57 -11.95 13.40
C ASN A 289 14.54 -11.16 14.32
N HIS A 290 14.62 -11.57 15.58
CA HIS A 290 15.43 -10.94 16.61
C HIS A 290 16.95 -11.05 16.37
N ALA A 291 17.38 -12.03 15.57
CA ALA A 291 18.77 -12.27 15.19
C ALA A 291 18.94 -12.03 13.67
N PRO A 292 19.07 -10.77 13.22
CA PRO A 292 19.19 -10.46 11.80
C PRO A 292 20.47 -11.08 11.21
N PRO A 293 20.41 -11.64 9.99
CA PRO A 293 21.56 -12.29 9.38
C PRO A 293 22.64 -11.25 9.01
N ALA A 294 23.88 -11.52 9.39
CA ALA A 294 25.02 -10.64 9.11
C ALA A 294 25.71 -10.94 7.77
N ASN A 295 25.47 -12.12 7.20
CA ASN A 295 26.07 -12.56 5.93
C ASN A 295 25.13 -13.49 5.14
N ARG A 296 25.48 -13.75 3.88
CA ARG A 296 24.69 -14.57 2.94
C ARG A 296 24.42 -15.98 3.47
N GLN A 297 25.39 -16.60 4.15
CA GLN A 297 25.24 -17.96 4.68
C GLN A 297 24.23 -17.99 5.83
N GLN A 298 24.31 -17.03 6.76
CA GLN A 298 23.33 -16.88 7.84
C GLN A 298 21.93 -16.59 7.29
N LEU A 299 21.82 -15.75 6.25
CA LEU A 299 20.53 -15.50 5.58
C LEU A 299 19.96 -16.78 4.98
N LEU A 300 20.78 -17.56 4.28
CA LEU A 300 20.34 -18.83 3.70
C LEU A 300 19.86 -19.82 4.78
N VAL A 301 20.60 -19.93 5.88
CA VAL A 301 20.22 -20.80 7.02
C VAL A 301 18.94 -20.31 7.69
N LEU A 302 18.71 -19.00 7.76
CA LEU A 302 17.51 -18.40 8.36
C LEU A 302 16.25 -18.56 7.50
N LEU A 303 16.37 -18.51 6.17
CA LEU A 303 15.23 -18.53 5.26
C LEU A 303 14.40 -19.82 5.38
N GLN A 304 15.05 -20.98 5.49
CA GLN A 304 14.35 -22.26 5.52
C GLN A 304 13.46 -22.43 6.78
N PRO A 305 13.94 -22.20 8.01
CA PRO A 305 13.08 -22.22 9.20
C PRO A 305 11.93 -21.22 9.14
N GLU A 306 12.19 -19.98 8.69
CA GLU A 306 11.13 -18.98 8.59
C GLU A 306 10.07 -19.33 7.55
N TRP A 307 10.49 -19.97 6.46
CA TRP A 307 9.56 -20.52 5.46
C TRP A 307 8.70 -21.64 6.02
N GLN A 308 9.29 -22.61 6.72
CA GLN A 308 8.55 -23.69 7.36
C GLN A 308 7.60 -23.18 8.45
N ALA A 309 7.95 -22.09 9.13
CA ALA A 309 7.12 -21.48 10.16
C ALA A 309 5.90 -20.72 9.62
N ILE A 310 5.78 -20.49 8.30
CA ILE A 310 4.54 -19.95 7.71
C ILE A 310 3.45 -21.03 7.80
N PRO A 311 2.30 -20.80 8.45
CA PRO A 311 1.25 -21.82 8.53
C PRO A 311 0.70 -22.20 7.14
N GLN A 312 0.44 -23.48 6.89
CA GLN A 312 -0.12 -23.94 5.59
C GLN A 312 -1.47 -23.29 5.28
N VAL A 313 -2.27 -22.99 6.30
CA VAL A 313 -3.53 -22.25 6.14
C VAL A 313 -3.34 -20.87 5.49
N ASN A 314 -2.20 -20.20 5.73
CA ASN A 314 -1.91 -18.92 5.09
C ASN A 314 -1.65 -19.09 3.60
N LEU A 315 -0.95 -20.16 3.20
CA LEU A 315 -0.70 -20.52 1.80
C LEU A 315 -2.00 -20.93 1.10
N ALA A 316 -2.86 -21.71 1.78
CA ALA A 316 -4.19 -22.04 1.28
C ALA A 316 -5.03 -20.77 1.02
N ASN A 317 -5.04 -19.82 1.96
CA ASN A 317 -5.81 -18.58 1.82
C ASN A 317 -5.37 -17.73 0.62
N ILE A 318 -4.05 -17.63 0.37
CA ILE A 318 -3.57 -16.89 -0.82
C ILE A 318 -3.86 -17.64 -2.12
N VAL A 319 -3.88 -18.98 -2.14
CA VAL A 319 -4.36 -19.76 -3.30
C VAL A 319 -5.86 -19.57 -3.51
N HIS A 320 -6.67 -19.53 -2.44
CA HIS A 320 -8.12 -19.29 -2.53
C HIS A 320 -8.46 -17.90 -3.07
N SER A 321 -7.54 -16.94 -2.97
CA SER A 321 -7.70 -15.60 -3.55
C SER A 321 -7.67 -15.57 -5.09
N MET A 322 -7.30 -16.67 -5.77
CA MET A 322 -7.16 -16.70 -7.23
C MET A 322 -8.42 -16.28 -7.99
N ARG A 323 -9.61 -16.64 -7.48
CA ARG A 323 -10.87 -16.21 -8.13
C ARG A 323 -11.05 -14.70 -8.03
N ASP A 324 -10.70 -14.09 -6.91
CA ASP A 324 -10.80 -12.66 -6.68
C ASP A 324 -9.75 -11.90 -7.53
N ARG A 325 -8.51 -12.41 -7.61
CA ARG A 325 -7.47 -11.90 -8.53
C ARG A 325 -7.96 -11.89 -9.97
N CYS A 326 -8.50 -13.01 -10.46
CA CYS A 326 -9.06 -13.12 -11.81
C CYS A 326 -10.22 -12.14 -12.03
N ASN A 327 -11.10 -11.96 -11.03
CA ASN A 327 -12.24 -11.05 -11.15
C ASN A 327 -11.77 -9.59 -11.23
N GLU A 328 -10.81 -9.20 -10.40
CA GLU A 328 -10.24 -7.86 -10.42
C GLU A 328 -9.46 -7.59 -11.71
N CYS A 329 -8.62 -8.52 -12.16
CA CYS A 329 -7.93 -8.41 -13.45
C CYS A 329 -8.95 -8.19 -14.59
N ARG A 330 -10.08 -8.91 -14.58
CA ARG A 330 -11.18 -8.70 -15.53
C ARG A 330 -11.81 -7.29 -15.40
N GLN A 331 -12.11 -6.84 -14.18
CA GLN A 331 -12.68 -5.51 -13.93
C GLN A 331 -11.74 -4.40 -14.39
N ASN A 332 -10.42 -4.60 -14.22
CA ASN A 332 -9.37 -3.69 -14.66
C ASN A 332 -8.99 -3.89 -16.13
N ARG A 333 -9.78 -4.66 -16.90
CA ARG A 333 -9.59 -4.94 -18.34
C ARG A 333 -8.19 -5.48 -18.66
N GLY A 334 -7.68 -6.36 -17.79
CA GLY A 334 -6.34 -6.94 -17.88
C GLY A 334 -5.21 -6.07 -17.31
N GLY A 335 -5.55 -4.96 -16.67
CA GLY A 335 -4.59 -4.11 -15.96
C GLY A 335 -4.16 -4.69 -14.61
N TYR A 336 -3.37 -3.89 -13.87
CA TYR A 336 -2.89 -4.25 -12.54
C TYR A 336 -4.03 -4.56 -11.57
N THR A 337 -3.78 -5.47 -10.65
CA THR A 337 -4.61 -5.75 -9.48
C THR A 337 -3.98 -5.17 -8.22
N HIS A 338 -4.72 -5.14 -7.10
CA HIS A 338 -4.19 -4.67 -5.82
C HIS A 338 -3.27 -5.68 -5.12
N TYR A 339 -3.17 -6.88 -5.66
CA TYR A 339 -2.37 -7.97 -5.14
C TYR A 339 -0.85 -7.83 -5.41
#